data_AF-A0A2D5PBP3-F1
#
_entry.id   AF-A0A2D5PBP3-F1
#
_cell.length_a   1.000
_cell.length_b   1.000
_cell.length_c   1.000
_cell.angle_alpha   90.00
_cell.angle_beta   90.00
_cell.angle_gamma   90.00
#
_symmetry.space_group_name_H-M   'P 1'
#
loop_
_entity.id
_entity.type
_entity.pdbx_description
1 polymer ?
#
loop_
_entity_poly.entity_id
_entity_poly.type
_entity_poly.pdbx_seq_one_letter_code
_entity_poly.pdbx_strand_id
1 'polypeptide(L)'
;MTARDIKNLTLSAARKRMKKPKGKLEPVPLEEMNSPEWMTRAYMNNRVTVMINDNAPMHIESNGRMDFGVSAIQVMVRQHDCKPLANHWRVMQDIKNEIFGPESVAIEYFPAESQLIDQKNIYWMFILPDGILPLIPKKQRQSQ
;
A
#
# COMPACT_ATOMS: atom_id res chain seq x y z
N MET A 1 23.62 -24.50 -0.89
CA MET A 1 22.74 -23.71 -1.78
C MET A 1 22.94 -22.24 -1.47
N THR A 2 23.23 -21.39 -2.45
CA THR A 2 23.53 -19.96 -2.18
C THR A 2 22.25 -19.15 -1.98
N ALA A 3 22.34 -17.95 -1.39
CA ALA A 3 21.21 -17.03 -1.25
C ALA A 3 20.56 -16.66 -2.61
N ARG A 4 21.37 -16.63 -3.68
CA ARG A 4 20.92 -16.41 -5.05
C ARG A 4 20.08 -17.58 -5.56
N ASP A 5 20.47 -18.81 -5.26
CA ASP A 5 19.74 -20.01 -5.66
C ASP A 5 18.39 -20.10 -4.95
N ILE A 6 18.36 -19.84 -3.64
CA ILE A 6 17.12 -19.75 -2.85
C ILE A 6 16.16 -18.73 -3.46
N LYS A 7 16.65 -17.52 -3.75
CA LYS A 7 15.86 -16.46 -4.37
C LYS A 7 15.31 -16.87 -5.74
N ASN A 8 16.12 -17.51 -6.57
CA ASN A 8 15.69 -17.98 -7.89
C ASN A 8 14.61 -19.05 -7.81
N LEU A 9 14.74 -19.99 -6.87
CA LEU A 9 13.72 -21.01 -6.61
C LEU A 9 12.41 -20.36 -6.14
N THR A 10 12.48 -19.39 -5.22
CA THR A 10 11.30 -18.63 -4.74
C THR A 10 10.61 -17.89 -5.88
N LEU A 11 11.36 -17.23 -6.77
CA LEU A 11 10.82 -16.54 -7.94
C LEU A 11 10.18 -17.50 -8.95
N SER A 12 10.79 -18.66 -9.18
CA SER A 12 10.22 -19.71 -10.05
C SER A 12 8.89 -20.23 -9.50
N ALA A 13 8.83 -20.52 -8.20
CA ALA A 13 7.61 -20.94 -7.52
C ALA A 13 6.53 -19.84 -7.54
N ALA A 14 6.90 -18.57 -7.34
CA ALA A 14 6.00 -17.43 -7.46
C ALA A 14 5.38 -17.35 -8.87
N ARG A 15 6.20 -17.40 -9.93
CA ARG A 15 5.73 -17.37 -11.31
C ARG A 15 4.78 -18.53 -11.63
N LYS A 16 5.05 -19.73 -11.12
CA LYS A 16 4.15 -20.88 -11.29
C LYS A 16 2.78 -20.64 -10.64
N ARG A 17 2.74 -20.03 -9.45
CA ARG A 17 1.48 -19.67 -8.76
C ARG A 17 0.71 -18.58 -9.50
N MET A 18 1.40 -17.61 -10.09
CA MET A 18 0.79 -16.50 -10.83
C MET A 18 0.12 -16.90 -12.14
N LYS A 19 0.45 -18.07 -12.71
CA LYS A 19 -0.26 -18.62 -13.89
C LYS A 19 -1.70 -19.02 -13.60
N LYS A 20 -2.04 -19.26 -12.32
CA LYS A 20 -3.43 -19.54 -11.91
C LYS A 20 -4.27 -18.25 -12.01
N PRO A 21 -5.60 -18.36 -12.14
CA PRO A 21 -6.50 -17.22 -12.02
C PRO A 21 -6.19 -16.39 -10.76
N LYS A 22 -6.42 -15.07 -10.81
CA LYS A 22 -6.23 -14.18 -9.66
C LYS A 22 -7.20 -14.62 -8.56
N GLY A 23 -6.66 -15.04 -7.41
CA GLY A 23 -7.43 -15.33 -6.21
C GLY A 23 -7.79 -14.06 -5.45
N LYS A 24 -8.73 -14.20 -4.50
CA LYS A 24 -9.02 -13.15 -3.50
C LYS A 24 -7.84 -12.94 -2.56
N LEU A 25 -7.76 -11.74 -1.99
CA LEU A 25 -6.84 -11.35 -0.95
C LEU A 25 -7.33 -11.92 0.37
N GLU A 26 -6.57 -12.89 0.88
CA GLU A 26 -6.86 -13.54 2.16
C GLU A 26 -5.93 -13.00 3.25
N PRO A 27 -6.40 -12.85 4.49
CA PRO A 27 -5.56 -12.40 5.60
C PRO A 27 -4.42 -13.38 5.86
N VAL A 28 -3.25 -12.85 6.21
CA VAL A 28 -2.08 -13.65 6.60
C VAL A 28 -1.84 -13.48 8.10
N PRO A 29 -1.74 -14.57 8.89
CA PRO A 29 -1.34 -14.50 10.29
C PRO A 29 0.05 -13.86 10.42
N LEU A 30 0.18 -12.83 11.25
CA LEU A 30 1.44 -12.10 11.39
C LEU A 30 2.50 -12.91 12.14
N GLU A 31 2.06 -13.81 13.01
CA GLU A 31 2.89 -14.70 13.82
C GLU A 31 3.68 -15.69 12.95
N GLU A 32 3.15 -16.01 11.77
CA GLU A 32 3.75 -16.92 10.80
C GLU A 32 4.71 -16.21 9.82
N MET A 33 4.73 -14.88 9.84
CA MET A 33 5.59 -14.06 8.99
C MET A 33 6.72 -13.41 9.80
N ASN A 34 7.91 -13.34 9.19
CA ASN A 34 8.94 -12.40 9.63
C ASN A 34 8.53 -10.97 9.21
N SER A 35 7.55 -10.44 9.93
CA SER A 35 6.87 -9.17 9.66
C SER A 35 7.65 -7.99 10.24
N PRO A 36 7.74 -6.85 9.54
CA PRO A 36 8.21 -5.61 10.14
C PRO A 36 7.34 -5.17 11.32
N GLU A 37 7.96 -4.57 12.33
CA GLU A 37 7.30 -4.12 13.58
C GLU A 37 6.17 -3.10 13.34
N TRP A 38 6.25 -2.31 12.28
CA TRP A 38 5.23 -1.31 11.95
C TRP A 38 3.92 -1.91 11.43
N MET A 39 3.91 -3.20 11.05
CA MET A 39 2.77 -3.81 10.37
C MET A 39 1.68 -4.23 11.35
N THR A 40 0.45 -3.80 11.11
CA THR A 40 -0.73 -4.18 11.88
C THR A 40 -1.50 -5.34 11.27
N ARG A 41 -1.44 -5.52 9.94
CA ARG A 41 -2.06 -6.65 9.23
C ARG A 41 -1.48 -6.85 7.83
N ALA A 42 -1.65 -8.05 7.29
CA ALA A 42 -1.27 -8.41 5.93
C ALA A 42 -2.36 -9.20 5.21
N TYR A 43 -2.40 -9.04 3.89
CA TYR A 43 -3.20 -9.85 2.98
C TYR A 43 -2.33 -10.38 1.85
N MET A 44 -2.68 -11.55 1.33
CA MET A 44 -1.96 -12.17 0.22
C MET A 44 -2.91 -12.93 -0.70
N ASN A 45 -2.59 -12.93 -1.99
CA ASN A 45 -3.17 -13.85 -2.96
C ASN A 45 -2.06 -14.52 -3.78
N ASN A 46 -2.39 -15.16 -4.90
CA ASN A 46 -1.38 -15.83 -5.73
C ASN A 46 -0.44 -14.87 -6.49
N ARG A 47 -0.67 -13.56 -6.47
CA ARG A 47 0.08 -12.54 -7.24
C ARG A 47 0.79 -11.50 -6.38
N VAL A 48 0.15 -11.03 -5.31
CA VAL A 48 0.63 -9.89 -4.52
C VAL A 48 0.61 -10.18 -3.03
N THR A 49 1.50 -9.49 -2.32
CA THR A 49 1.47 -9.31 -0.88
C THR A 49 1.09 -7.85 -0.61
N VAL A 50 0.19 -7.64 0.34
CA VAL A 50 -0.26 -6.33 0.82
C VAL A 50 0.02 -6.26 2.32
N MET A 51 0.83 -5.30 2.74
CA MET A 51 1.21 -5.08 4.14
C MET A 51 0.66 -3.73 4.59
N ILE A 52 0.03 -3.67 5.75
CA ILE A 52 -0.75 -2.52 6.20
C ILE A 52 -0.28 -2.07 7.57
N ASN A 53 -0.21 -0.75 7.76
CA ASN A 53 -0.15 -0.07 9.05
C ASN A 53 -1.40 0.79 9.20
N ASP A 54 -2.32 0.39 10.08
CA ASP A 54 -3.58 1.10 10.31
C ASP A 54 -3.40 2.41 11.08
N ASN A 55 -2.23 2.64 11.70
CA ASN A 55 -1.98 3.78 12.58
C ASN A 55 -0.76 4.59 12.10
N ALA A 56 -0.58 4.75 10.79
CA ALA A 56 0.53 5.53 10.28
C ALA A 56 0.31 7.02 10.62
N PRO A 57 1.19 7.64 11.41
CA PRO A 57 1.03 9.04 11.79
C PRO A 57 1.15 9.93 10.55
N MET A 58 0.18 10.82 10.34
CA MET A 58 0.27 11.83 9.29
C MET A 58 0.74 13.14 9.91
N HIS A 59 1.76 13.73 9.31
CA HIS A 59 2.21 15.07 9.68
C HIS A 59 1.29 16.08 9.01
N ILE A 60 0.50 16.80 9.80
CA ILE A 60 -0.24 17.96 9.31
C ILE A 60 0.34 19.20 10.00
N GLU A 61 0.93 20.08 9.20
CA GLU A 61 1.30 21.41 9.69
C GLU A 61 0.05 22.30 9.67
N SER A 62 -0.38 22.75 10.85
CA SER A 62 -1.50 23.68 11.00
C SER A 62 -1.07 24.86 11.85
N ASN A 63 -1.15 26.08 11.28
CA ASN A 63 -0.80 27.34 11.96
C ASN A 63 0.61 27.33 12.59
N GLY A 64 1.60 26.73 11.93
CA GLY A 64 2.98 26.63 12.42
C GLY A 64 3.16 25.68 13.61
N ARG A 65 2.17 24.83 13.89
CA ARG A 65 2.25 23.73 14.86
C ARG A 65 2.10 22.40 14.16
N MET A 66 2.93 21.45 14.59
CA MET A 66 2.88 20.07 14.14
C MET A 66 1.75 19.36 14.89
N ASP A 67 0.67 19.03 14.18
CA ASP A 67 -0.44 18.27 14.73
C ASP A 67 -0.27 16.79 14.32
N PHE A 68 -0.35 15.90 15.31
CA PHE A 68 -0.29 14.44 15.15
C PHE A 68 -1.68 13.80 15.32
N GLY A 69 -2.75 14.60 15.39
CA GLY A 69 -4.11 14.13 15.66
C GLY A 69 -4.77 13.32 14.54
N VAL A 70 -4.13 13.16 13.39
CA VAL A 70 -4.68 12.42 12.24
C VAL A 70 -3.73 11.30 11.83
N SER A 71 -4.24 10.08 11.78
CA SER A 71 -3.57 8.93 11.18
C SER A 71 -4.16 8.61 9.81
N ALA A 72 -3.33 8.05 8.93
CA ALA A 72 -3.78 7.36 7.73
C ALA A 72 -3.50 5.86 7.86
N ILE A 73 -4.15 5.08 7.00
CA ILE A 73 -3.77 3.69 6.81
C ILE A 73 -2.72 3.66 5.71
N GLN A 74 -1.49 3.30 6.07
CA GLN A 74 -0.41 3.12 5.11
C GLN A 74 -0.44 1.70 4.56
N VAL A 75 -0.38 1.58 3.23
CA VAL A 75 -0.49 0.30 2.52
C VAL A 75 0.70 0.13 1.58
N MET A 76 1.42 -0.97 1.75
CA MET A 76 2.54 -1.39 0.92
C MET A 76 2.13 -2.59 0.07
N VAL A 77 2.33 -2.48 -1.24
CA VAL A 77 1.98 -3.54 -2.21
C VAL A 77 3.24 -3.98 -2.95
N ARG A 78 3.42 -5.31 -3.08
CA ARG A 78 4.44 -5.87 -3.97
C ARG A 78 3.94 -7.10 -4.71
N GLN A 79 4.47 -7.30 -5.91
CA GLN A 79 4.26 -8.53 -6.67
C GLN A 79 5.25 -9.63 -6.27
N HIS A 80 4.79 -10.89 -6.29
CA HIS A 80 5.57 -12.04 -5.84
C HIS A 80 6.77 -12.40 -6.73
N ASP A 81 6.76 -12.04 -8.01
CA ASP A 81 7.86 -12.30 -8.94
C ASP A 81 8.83 -11.11 -9.07
N CYS A 82 8.67 -10.10 -8.20
CA CYS A 82 9.45 -8.87 -8.14
C CYS A 82 9.41 -8.02 -9.41
N LYS A 83 8.48 -8.27 -10.35
CA LYS A 83 8.27 -7.40 -11.51
C LYS A 83 7.40 -6.18 -11.16
N PRO A 84 7.41 -5.14 -12.01
CA PRO A 84 6.46 -4.04 -11.89
C PRO A 84 5.01 -4.54 -12.01
N LEU A 85 4.09 -3.85 -11.34
CA LEU A 85 2.66 -4.15 -11.48
C LEU A 85 2.18 -3.73 -12.87
N ALA A 86 1.85 -4.71 -13.72
CA ALA A 86 1.15 -4.45 -14.98
C ALA A 86 -0.24 -3.85 -14.70
N ASN A 87 -0.61 -2.79 -15.42
CA ASN A 87 -1.83 -2.01 -15.16
C ASN A 87 -1.91 -1.53 -13.70
N HIS A 88 -0.78 -1.05 -13.17
CA HIS A 88 -0.58 -0.56 -11.80
C HIS A 88 -1.82 0.09 -11.21
N TRP A 89 -2.33 1.14 -11.86
CA TRP A 89 -3.49 1.89 -11.36
C TRP A 89 -4.73 1.02 -11.12
N ARG A 90 -5.10 0.16 -12.07
CA ARG A 90 -6.25 -0.73 -11.93
C ARG A 90 -6.04 -1.76 -10.82
N VAL A 91 -4.82 -2.30 -10.71
CA VAL A 91 -4.49 -3.26 -9.66
C VAL A 91 -4.58 -2.62 -8.28
N MET A 92 -4.04 -1.42 -8.12
CA MET A 92 -4.10 -0.66 -6.87
C MET A 92 -5.55 -0.32 -6.48
N GLN A 93 -6.36 0.13 -7.44
CA GLN A 93 -7.79 0.37 -7.23
C GLN A 93 -8.54 -0.90 -6.79
N ASP A 94 -8.28 -2.05 -7.43
CA ASP A 94 -8.90 -3.32 -7.07
C ASP A 94 -8.52 -3.74 -5.64
N ILE A 95 -7.24 -3.62 -5.27
CA ILE A 95 -6.75 -3.92 -3.92
C ILE A 95 -7.44 -3.03 -2.89
N LYS A 96 -7.52 -1.72 -3.16
CA LYS A 96 -8.22 -0.76 -2.30
C LYS A 96 -9.67 -1.18 -2.10
N ASN A 97 -10.38 -1.45 -3.19
CA ASN A 97 -11.80 -1.81 -3.15
C ASN A 97 -12.04 -3.12 -2.38
N GLU A 98 -11.17 -4.10 -2.55
CA GLU A 98 -11.28 -5.41 -1.91
C GLU A 98 -11.03 -5.35 -0.39
N ILE A 99 -10.07 -4.54 0.07
CA ILE A 99 -9.69 -4.47 1.49
C ILE A 99 -10.47 -3.39 2.26
N PHE A 100 -10.68 -2.22 1.65
CA PHE A 100 -11.20 -1.01 2.31
C PHE A 100 -12.57 -0.58 1.77
N GLY A 101 -13.12 -1.31 0.80
CA GLY A 101 -14.40 -0.99 0.17
C GLY A 101 -14.27 0.02 -1.00
N PRO A 102 -15.27 0.04 -1.89
CA PRO A 102 -15.23 0.85 -3.12
C PRO A 102 -15.20 2.36 -2.86
N GLU A 103 -15.84 2.83 -1.80
CA GLU A 103 -15.99 4.26 -1.49
C GLU A 103 -14.80 4.87 -0.72
N SER A 104 -13.85 4.04 -0.26
CA SER A 104 -12.67 4.56 0.42
C SER A 104 -11.82 5.43 -0.50
N VAL A 105 -11.21 6.48 0.05
CA VAL A 105 -10.29 7.34 -0.71
C VAL A 105 -8.86 6.96 -0.41
N ALA A 106 -8.06 6.81 -1.47
CA ALA A 106 -6.63 6.55 -1.37
C ALA A 106 -5.83 7.58 -2.15
N ILE A 107 -4.63 7.88 -1.66
CA ILE A 107 -3.62 8.68 -2.37
C ILE A 107 -2.36 7.84 -2.60
N GLU A 108 -1.76 7.99 -3.78
CA GLU A 108 -0.40 7.50 -4.03
C GLU A 108 0.59 8.65 -3.84
N TYR A 109 1.64 8.39 -3.08
CA TYR A 109 2.69 9.37 -2.82
C TYR A 109 3.82 9.19 -3.82
N PHE A 110 4.13 10.27 -4.55
CA PHE A 110 5.27 10.35 -5.45
C PHE A 110 6.26 11.34 -4.84
N PRO A 111 7.39 10.87 -4.26
CA PRO A 111 8.36 11.73 -3.63
C PRO A 111 9.03 12.66 -4.64
N ALA A 112 9.66 13.72 -4.14
CA ALA A 112 10.61 14.48 -4.94
C ALA A 112 11.73 13.55 -5.43
N GLU A 113 12.23 13.76 -6.65
CA GLU A 113 13.26 12.90 -7.27
C GLU A 113 14.50 12.75 -6.37
N SER A 114 14.88 13.82 -5.65
CA SER A 114 16.00 13.81 -4.70
C SER A 114 15.80 12.90 -3.48
N GLN A 115 14.56 12.47 -3.23
CA GLN A 115 14.16 11.59 -2.13
C GLN A 115 13.71 10.21 -2.63
N LEU A 116 13.66 10.01 -3.95
CA LEU A 116 13.19 8.77 -4.56
C LEU A 116 14.20 7.63 -4.34
N ILE A 117 13.74 6.55 -3.71
CA ILE A 117 14.49 5.30 -3.58
C ILE A 117 13.84 4.23 -4.48
N ASP A 118 14.14 4.26 -5.78
CA ASP A 118 13.61 3.31 -6.76
C ASP A 118 14.52 2.08 -6.93
N GLN A 119 14.59 1.24 -5.90
CA GLN A 119 15.42 0.02 -5.90
C GLN A 119 14.61 -1.28 -5.98
N LYS A 120 13.29 -1.19 -5.80
CA LYS A 120 12.35 -2.31 -5.72
C LYS A 120 11.00 -1.88 -6.27
N ASN A 121 10.32 -2.80 -6.96
CA ASN A 121 8.92 -2.65 -7.38
C ASN A 121 7.98 -2.79 -6.17
N ILE A 122 7.99 -1.79 -5.31
CA ILE A 122 7.17 -1.64 -4.11
C ILE A 122 6.37 -0.37 -4.29
N TYR A 123 5.07 -0.46 -4.06
CA TYR A 123 4.14 0.64 -4.27
C TYR A 123 3.44 0.98 -2.97
N TRP A 124 3.19 2.26 -2.75
CA TRP A 124 2.58 2.77 -1.53
C TRP A 124 1.29 3.52 -1.87
N MET A 125 0.23 3.23 -1.12
CA MET A 125 -0.96 4.06 -1.07
C MET A 125 -1.31 4.35 0.39
N PHE A 126 -2.02 5.46 0.60
CA PHE A 126 -2.50 5.85 1.92
C PHE A 126 -4.01 5.99 1.85
N ILE A 127 -4.72 5.24 2.68
CA ILE A 127 -6.17 5.39 2.83
C ILE A 127 -6.43 6.50 3.84
N LEU A 128 -7.24 7.46 3.42
CA LEU A 128 -7.59 8.61 4.23
C LEU A 128 -8.90 8.37 4.98
N PRO A 129 -9.04 8.91 6.20
CA PRO A 129 -10.33 8.93 6.88
C PRO A 129 -11.40 9.66 6.07
N ASP A 130 -12.66 9.28 6.25
CA ASP A 130 -13.78 9.91 5.57
C ASP A 130 -13.80 11.43 5.78
N GLY A 131 -14.02 12.17 4.69
CA GLY A 131 -14.07 13.64 4.71
C GLY A 131 -12.70 14.32 4.76
N ILE A 132 -11.59 13.59 4.89
CA ILE A 132 -10.24 14.14 4.83
C ILE A 132 -9.67 13.91 3.44
N LEU A 133 -9.60 14.99 2.64
CA LEU A 133 -8.85 15.03 1.40
C LEU A 133 -7.69 16.01 1.55
N PRO A 134 -6.50 15.73 1.01
CA PRO A 134 -5.39 16.68 0.95
C PRO A 134 -5.65 17.72 -0.16
N LEU A 135 -6.88 18.21 -0.25
CA LEU A 135 -7.32 19.23 -1.17
C LEU A 135 -7.59 20.49 -0.37
N ILE A 136 -7.22 21.64 -0.93
CA ILE A 136 -7.52 22.95 -0.34
C ILE A 136 -9.03 23.02 -0.09
N PRO A 137 -9.49 23.38 1.14
CA PRO A 137 -10.90 23.58 1.39
C PRO A 137 -11.44 24.61 0.40
N LYS A 138 -12.45 24.25 -0.39
CA LYS A 138 -13.16 25.25 -1.20
C LYS A 138 -13.73 26.26 -0.22
N LYS A 139 -13.28 27.52 -0.25
CA LYS A 139 -13.96 28.61 0.44
C LYS A 139 -15.42 28.54 0.03
N GLN A 140 -16.30 28.17 0.97
CA GLN A 140 -17.73 28.29 0.74
C GLN A 140 -17.97 29.77 0.46
N ARG A 141 -18.45 30.09 -0.75
CA ARG A 141 -18.95 31.43 -1.04
C ARG A 141 -20.08 31.64 -0.03
N GLN A 142 -19.87 32.52 0.94
CA GLN A 142 -20.96 33.01 1.76
C GLN A 142 -21.98 33.61 0.79
N SER A 143 -23.16 33.00 0.72
CA SER A 143 -24.33 33.62 0.10
C SER A 143 -24.59 34.91 0.87
N GLN A 144 -24.40 36.04 0.18
CA GLN A 144 -24.90 37.34 0.64
C GLN A 144 -26.44 37.33 0.66
#